data_AF-A0A091TBT3-F1
#
_entry.id   AF-A0A091TBT3-F1
#
_cell.length_a   1.000
_cell.length_b   1.000
_cell.length_c   1.000
_cell.angle_alpha   90.00
_cell.angle_beta   90.00
_cell.angle_gamma   90.00
#
_symmetry.space_group_name_H-M   'P 1'
#
loop_
_entity.id
_entity.type
_entity.pdbx_description
1 polymer ?
#
loop_
_entity_poly.entity_id
_entity_poly.type
_entity_poly.pdbx_seq_one_letter_code
_entity_poly.pdbx_strand_id
1 'polypeptide(L)'
;VLAEVIKAFGVPENAQRMEEARDNACNDMGKMLQFLLPVATQIQQDVIKAYGFSNDGEGGVLKFARLIKSYESQDPEIASMSGKLKAMFLPPMTLPP
;
A
#
# COMPACT_ATOMS: atom_id res chain seq x y z
N VAL A 1 6.15 9.36 -7.59
CA VAL A 1 4.87 8.79 -7.12
C VAL A 1 5.05 7.65 -6.11
N LEU A 2 5.78 6.56 -6.39
CA LEU A 2 5.91 5.43 -5.45
C LEU A 2 6.55 5.82 -4.11
N ALA A 3 7.65 6.58 -4.13
CA ALA A 3 8.25 7.11 -2.92
C ALA A 3 7.28 7.98 -2.10
N GLU A 4 6.42 8.76 -2.77
CA GLU A 4 5.42 9.60 -2.12
C GLU A 4 4.30 8.78 -1.50
N VAL A 5 3.89 7.69 -2.15
CA VAL A 5 2.97 6.71 -1.56
C VAL A 5 3.58 6.14 -0.28
N ILE A 6 4.83 5.67 -0.32
CA ILE A 6 5.52 5.13 0.86
C ILE A 6 5.62 6.18 1.97
N LYS A 7 5.98 7.42 1.64
CA LYS A 7 5.99 8.53 2.62
C LYS A 7 4.59 8.78 3.19
N ALA A 8 3.55 8.74 2.37
CA ALA A 8 2.18 8.90 2.82
C ALA A 8 1.78 7.80 3.81
N PHE A 9 2.23 6.56 3.65
CA PHE A 9 2.03 5.54 4.68
C PHE A 9 2.75 5.84 5.99
N GLY A 10 3.89 6.54 5.93
CA GLY A 10 4.68 6.94 7.10
C GLY A 10 4.21 8.22 7.79
N VAL A 11 3.25 8.97 7.25
CA VAL A 11 2.71 10.16 7.96
C VAL A 11 1.89 9.70 9.16
N PRO A 12 1.94 10.42 10.30
CA PRO A 12 1.30 9.98 11.54
C PRO A 12 -0.20 9.69 11.37
N GLU A 13 -0.89 10.48 10.56
CA GLU A 13 -2.33 10.32 10.32
C GLU A 13 -2.69 9.01 9.60
N ASN A 14 -1.89 8.61 8.61
CA ASN A 14 -2.11 7.36 7.87
C ASN A 14 -1.53 6.14 8.60
N ALA A 15 -0.40 6.31 9.27
CA ALA A 15 0.19 5.28 10.12
C ALA A 15 -0.80 4.88 11.24
N GLN A 16 -1.44 5.87 11.88
CA GLN A 16 -2.46 5.60 12.89
C GLN A 16 -3.65 4.83 12.30
N ARG A 17 -4.17 5.24 11.14
CA ARG A 17 -5.28 4.52 10.46
C ARG A 17 -4.92 3.06 10.15
N MET A 18 -3.71 2.81 9.68
CA MET A 18 -3.21 1.45 9.41
C MET A 18 -3.10 0.64 10.70
N GLU A 19 -2.59 1.24 11.77
CA GLU A 19 -2.45 0.58 13.07
C GLU A 19 -3.81 0.25 13.69
N GLU A 20 -4.75 1.19 13.65
CA GLU A 20 -6.14 0.96 14.10
C GLU A 20 -6.80 -0.16 13.30
N ALA A 21 -6.67 -0.16 11.97
CA ALA A 21 -7.20 -1.23 11.12
C ALA A 21 -6.56 -2.59 11.41
N ARG A 22 -5.26 -2.61 11.72
CA ARG A 22 -4.53 -3.81 12.12
C ARG A 22 -4.97 -4.33 13.49
N ASP A 23 -5.15 -3.43 14.46
CA ASP A 23 -5.61 -3.76 15.81
C ASP A 23 -7.03 -4.37 15.76
N ASN A 24 -7.93 -3.74 15.01
CA ASN A 24 -9.28 -4.25 14.75
C ASN A 24 -9.29 -5.64 14.06
N ALA A 25 -8.30 -5.91 13.22
CA ALA A 25 -8.17 -7.20 12.56
C ALA A 25 -7.68 -8.32 13.49
N CYS A 26 -7.03 -8.01 14.61
CA CYS A 26 -6.62 -8.96 15.65
C CYS A 26 -5.89 -10.20 15.08
N ASN A 27 -4.87 -9.99 14.24
CA ASN A 27 -4.10 -11.02 13.53
C ASN A 27 -4.91 -11.96 12.60
N ASP A 28 -6.21 -11.71 12.40
CA ASP A 28 -7.00 -12.46 11.43
C ASP A 28 -6.69 -11.93 10.04
N MET A 29 -6.04 -12.76 9.22
CA MET A 29 -5.61 -12.35 7.88
C MET A 29 -6.80 -11.94 6.98
N GLY A 30 -7.97 -12.56 7.16
CA GLY A 30 -9.19 -12.21 6.44
C GLY A 30 -9.73 -10.84 6.85
N LYS A 31 -9.67 -10.50 8.14
CA LYS A 31 -10.01 -9.16 8.63
C LYS A 31 -8.95 -8.13 8.26
N MET A 32 -7.66 -8.49 8.29
CA MET A 32 -6.59 -7.59 7.83
C MET A 32 -6.85 -7.18 6.38
N LEU A 33 -7.18 -8.12 5.50
CA LEU A 33 -7.56 -7.78 4.13
C LEU A 33 -8.90 -7.01 4.03
N GLN A 34 -9.82 -7.13 4.98
CA GLN A 34 -11.07 -6.34 4.98
C GLN A 34 -10.92 -4.93 5.56
N PHE A 35 -9.98 -4.72 6.50
CA PHE A 35 -9.79 -3.43 7.18
C PHE A 35 -8.54 -2.69 6.68
N LEU A 36 -7.38 -3.34 6.60
CA LEU A 36 -6.15 -2.71 6.10
C LEU A 36 -6.22 -2.44 4.60
N LEU A 37 -6.73 -3.36 3.79
CA LEU A 37 -6.76 -3.18 2.33
C LEU A 37 -7.49 -1.90 1.91
N PRO A 38 -8.72 -1.58 2.37
CA PRO A 38 -9.39 -0.34 1.99
C PRO A 38 -8.67 0.90 2.53
N VAL A 39 -8.16 0.88 3.76
CA VAL A 39 -7.38 2.00 4.34
C VAL A 39 -6.16 2.31 3.49
N ALA A 40 -5.46 1.26 3.10
CA ALA A 40 -4.22 1.37 2.39
C ALA A 40 -4.44 1.71 0.90
N THR A 41 -5.49 1.16 0.28
CA THR A 41 -5.99 1.59 -1.03
C THR A 41 -6.34 3.07 -1.00
N GLN A 42 -6.99 3.55 0.06
CA GLN A 42 -7.37 4.96 0.22
C GLN A 42 -6.15 5.87 0.28
N ILE A 43 -5.11 5.50 1.05
CA ILE A 43 -3.84 6.25 1.14
C ILE A 43 -3.15 6.29 -0.22
N GLN A 44 -3.05 5.14 -0.91
CA GLN A 44 -2.48 5.08 -2.25
C GLN A 44 -3.25 5.98 -3.21
N GLN A 45 -4.58 5.89 -3.20
CA GLN A 45 -5.48 6.66 -4.05
C GLN A 45 -5.33 8.16 -3.80
N ASP A 46 -5.15 8.58 -2.55
CA ASP A 46 -4.94 9.99 -2.18
C ASP A 46 -3.64 10.57 -2.74
N VAL A 47 -2.59 9.77 -2.83
CA VAL A 47 -1.33 10.20 -3.44
C VAL A 47 -1.43 10.17 -4.95
N ILE A 48 -1.85 9.05 -5.54
CA ILE A 48 -1.84 8.87 -7.00
C ILE A 48 -2.86 9.77 -7.72
N LYS A 49 -3.96 10.19 -7.07
CA LYS A 49 -4.90 11.16 -7.64
C LYS A 49 -4.22 12.48 -7.95
N ALA A 50 -3.24 12.90 -7.13
CA ALA A 50 -2.47 14.13 -7.36
C ALA A 50 -1.53 14.02 -8.57
N TYR A 51 -1.23 12.79 -9.01
CA TYR A 51 -0.42 12.49 -10.19
C TYR A 51 -1.25 12.19 -11.44
N GLY A 52 -2.57 12.38 -11.40
CA GLY A 52 -3.46 12.14 -12.55
C GLY A 52 -3.92 10.70 -12.71
N PHE A 53 -3.71 9.83 -11.71
CA PHE A 53 -4.42 8.55 -11.66
C PHE A 53 -5.86 8.83 -11.22
N SER A 54 -6.76 9.03 -12.19
CA SER A 54 -8.15 9.39 -11.95
C SER A 54 -8.85 8.45 -10.98
N ASN A 55 -9.69 9.05 -10.14
CA ASN A 55 -10.46 8.45 -9.04
C ASN A 55 -11.66 7.61 -9.51
N ASP A 56 -11.62 7.05 -10.72
CA ASP A 56 -12.69 6.24 -11.32
C ASP A 56 -12.70 4.83 -10.68
N GLY A 57 -12.88 4.79 -9.36
CA GLY A 57 -12.91 3.60 -8.53
C GLY A 57 -11.56 2.87 -8.37
N GLU A 58 -11.64 1.54 -8.33
CA GLU A 58 -10.52 0.61 -8.11
C GLU A 58 -9.44 0.67 -9.21
N GLY A 59 -9.77 1.29 -10.35
CA GLY A 59 -8.90 1.41 -11.51
C GLY A 59 -7.64 2.24 -11.28
N GLY A 60 -7.68 3.26 -10.41
CA GLY A 60 -6.53 4.13 -10.13
C GLY A 60 -5.37 3.37 -9.48
N VAL A 61 -5.68 2.68 -8.38
CA VAL A 61 -4.70 1.88 -7.63
C VAL A 61 -4.24 0.67 -8.44
N LEU A 62 -5.13 0.01 -9.18
CA LEU A 62 -4.76 -1.10 -10.06
C LEU A 62 -3.81 -0.66 -11.19
N LYS A 63 -4.06 0.49 -11.83
CA LYS A 63 -3.16 1.05 -12.84
C LYS A 63 -1.81 1.39 -12.24
N PHE A 64 -1.79 1.97 -11.05
CA PHE A 64 -0.56 2.27 -10.33
C PHE A 64 0.24 1.00 -9.98
N ALA A 65 -0.43 -0.04 -9.47
CA ALA A 65 0.19 -1.33 -9.19
C ALA A 65 0.78 -1.98 -10.45
N ARG A 66 0.06 -1.93 -11.57
CA ARG A 66 0.55 -2.42 -12.87
C ARG A 66 1.77 -1.60 -13.35
N LEU A 67 1.75 -0.29 -13.12
CA LEU A 67 2.84 0.60 -13.46
C LEU A 67 4.11 0.24 -12.67
N ILE A 68 4.01 0.15 -11.34
CA ILE A 68 5.12 -0.29 -10.48
C ILE A 68 5.69 -1.61 -10.98
N LYS A 69 4.82 -2.58 -11.30
CA LYS A 69 5.23 -3.91 -11.76
C LYS A 69 5.94 -3.91 -13.12
N SER A 70 5.66 -2.93 -13.97
CA SER A 70 6.39 -2.74 -15.22
C SER A 70 7.75 -2.08 -15.00
N TYR A 71 7.84 -1.18 -14.00
CA TYR A 71 9.07 -0.47 -13.68
C TYR A 71 10.00 -1.24 -12.74
N GLU A 72 9.50 -2.12 -11.86
CA GLU A 72 10.33 -2.93 -10.95
C GLU A 72 11.29 -3.86 -11.72
N SER A 73 10.90 -4.33 -12.91
CA SER A 73 11.77 -5.12 -13.78
C SER A 73 12.84 -4.28 -14.49
N GLN A 74 12.67 -2.97 -14.56
CA GLN A 74 13.57 -2.03 -15.25
C GLN A 74 14.48 -1.28 -14.27
N ASP A 75 13.99 -1.04 -13.06
CA ASP A 75 14.64 -0.21 -12.05
C ASP A 75 14.65 -0.92 -10.68
N PRO A 76 15.85 -1.25 -10.15
CA PRO A 76 15.99 -1.97 -8.89
C PRO A 76 15.57 -1.13 -7.67
N GLU A 77 15.58 0.20 -7.74
CA GLU A 77 15.07 1.04 -6.65
C GLU A 77 13.54 0.95 -6.58
N ILE A 78 12.85 0.93 -7.73
CA ILE A 78 11.40 0.71 -7.79
C ILE A 78 11.05 -0.68 -7.27
N ALA A 79 11.84 -1.71 -7.59
CA ALA A 79 11.64 -3.05 -7.02
C ALA A 79 11.77 -3.05 -5.49
N SER A 80 12.80 -2.39 -4.96
CA SER A 80 13.01 -2.26 -3.51
C SER A 80 11.84 -1.51 -2.83
N MET A 81 11.41 -0.40 -3.43
CA MET A 81 10.29 0.40 -2.93
C MET A 81 8.95 -0.35 -3.02
N SER A 82 8.70 -1.08 -4.11
CA SER A 82 7.53 -1.95 -4.28
C SER A 82 7.48 -3.01 -3.19
N GLY A 83 8.62 -3.63 -2.90
CA GLY A 83 8.78 -4.59 -1.80
C GLY A 83 8.44 -3.99 -0.44
N LYS A 84 8.99 -2.80 -0.13
CA LYS A 84 8.68 -2.08 1.12
C LYS A 84 7.20 -1.75 1.25
N LEU A 85 6.59 -1.27 0.17
CA LEU A 85 5.18 -0.94 0.15
C LEU A 85 4.33 -2.20 0.43
N LYS A 86 4.59 -3.31 -0.27
CA LYS A 86 3.93 -4.61 -0.05
C LYS A 86 4.06 -5.12 1.39
N ALA A 87 5.23 -4.93 2.01
CA ALA A 87 5.47 -5.30 3.40
C ALA A 87 4.70 -4.45 4.43
N MET A 88 4.24 -3.24 4.05
CA MET A 88 3.38 -2.42 4.91
C MET A 88 1.91 -2.85 4.86
N PHE A 89 1.46 -3.48 3.76
CA PHE A 89 0.08 -4.02 3.65
C PHE A 89 -0.03 -5.44 4.20
N LEU A 90 0.99 -6.26 3.96
CA LEU A 90 0.99 -7.65 4.39
C LEU A 90 1.42 -7.73 5.86
N PRO A 91 0.77 -8.57 6.68
CA PRO A 91 1.29 -8.87 8.01
C PRO A 91 2.75 -9.34 7.90
N PRO A 92 3.59 -9.12 8.92
CA PRO A 92 4.88 -9.77 8.98
C PRO A 92 4.62 -11.27 8.95
N MET A 93 4.85 -11.90 7.80
CA MET A 93 4.96 -13.35 7.75
C MET A 93 6.22 -13.65 8.55
N THR A 94 6.03 -14.09 9.78
CA THR A 94 7.09 -14.80 10.49
C THR A 94 7.48 -15.95 9.58
N LEU A 95 8.61 -15.83 8.88
CA LEU A 95 9.28 -16.98 8.31
C LEU A 95 9.42 -17.97 9.48
N PRO A 96 8.83 -19.18 9.41
CA PRO A 96 9.11 -20.19 10.41
C PRO A 96 10.63 -20.50 10.36
N PRO A 97 11.26 -20.74 11.52
CA PRO A 97 12.70 -21.00 11.63
C PRO A 97 13.15 -22.24 10.86
#